data_AF-A0A1P8WGQ6-F1
#
_entry.id   AF-A0A1P8WGQ6-F1
#
_cell.length_a   1.000
_cell.length_b   1.000
_cell.length_c   1.000
_cell.angle_alpha   90.00
_cell.angle_beta   90.00
_cell.angle_gamma   90.00
#
_symmetry.space_group_name_H-M   'P 1'
#
loop_
_entity.id
_entity.type
_entity.pdbx_description
1 polymer ?
#
loop_
_entity_poly.entity_id
_entity_poly.type
_entity_poly.pdbx_seq_one_letter_code
_entity_poly.pdbx_strand_id
1 'polypeptide(L)'
;MANKRVSPHVIRHTTATHLLRAGVDINTIRAWLGHVSITTTNIYAEVDLEMKTKALASCEIQDDKPHQPWRDDKGLMEFLSNL
;
A
#
# COMPACT_ATOMS: atom_id res chain seq x y z
N MET A 1 30.84 15.01 7.68
CA MET A 1 29.68 15.12 6.74
C MET A 1 29.85 16.20 5.67
N ALA A 2 30.98 16.91 5.60
CA ALA A 2 31.15 18.12 4.78
C ALA A 2 31.32 17.93 3.26
N ASN A 3 31.20 16.70 2.72
CA ASN A 3 31.48 16.43 1.29
C ASN A 3 30.35 15.65 0.58
N LYS A 4 29.14 15.60 1.15
CA LYS A 4 27.98 15.06 0.43
C LYS A 4 27.48 16.13 -0.54
N ARG A 5 27.45 15.82 -1.84
CA ARG A 5 26.84 16.68 -2.85
C ARG A 5 25.32 16.70 -2.63
N VAL A 6 24.86 17.70 -1.90
CA VAL A 6 23.42 17.98 -1.75
C VAL A 6 22.98 18.73 -3.00
N SER A 7 22.21 18.06 -3.85
CA SER A 7 21.56 18.71 -4.99
C SER A 7 20.13 19.10 -4.61
N PRO A 8 19.50 20.04 -5.34
CA PRO A 8 18.09 20.40 -5.13
C PRO A 8 17.15 19.19 -5.15
N HIS A 9 17.48 18.15 -5.92
CA HIS A 9 16.70 16.90 -5.96
C HIS A 9 16.76 16.10 -4.65
N VAL A 10 17.88 16.14 -3.92
CA VAL A 10 18.01 15.45 -2.63
C VAL A 10 17.08 16.09 -1.59
N ILE A 11 17.00 17.43 -1.58
CA ILE A 11 16.09 18.15 -0.68
C ILE A 11 14.64 17.84 -1.06
N ARG A 12 14.30 17.91 -2.36
CA ARG A 12 12.96 17.59 -2.87
C ARG A 12 12.50 16.19 -2.45
N HIS A 13 13.35 15.18 -2.63
CA HIS A 13 13.05 13.81 -2.22
C HIS A 13 12.89 13.69 -0.71
N THR A 14 13.78 14.30 0.05
CA THR A 14 13.73 14.26 1.52
C THR A 14 12.45 14.88 2.05
N THR A 15 12.05 16.06 1.55
CA THR A 15 10.80 16.74 1.94
C THR A 15 9.57 15.92 1.55
N ALA A 16 9.53 15.37 0.34
CA ALA A 16 8.41 14.55 -0.12
C ALA A 16 8.21 13.28 0.72
N THR A 17 9.29 12.56 1.03
CA THR A 17 9.27 11.38 1.88
C THR A 17 8.84 11.73 3.31
N HIS A 18 9.30 12.86 3.86
CA HIS A 18 8.88 13.30 5.20
C HIS A 18 7.39 13.65 5.27
N LEU A 19 6.85 14.33 4.26
CA LEU A 19 5.42 14.65 4.19
C LEU A 19 4.56 13.39 4.09
N LEU A 20 5.00 12.42 3.29
CA LEU A 20 4.30 11.15 3.15
C LEU A 20 4.27 10.38 4.48
N ARG A 21 5.41 10.29 5.16
CA ARG A 21 5.52 9.67 6.49
C ARG A 21 4.69 10.36 7.57
N ALA A 22 4.51 11.68 7.44
CA ALA A 22 3.60 12.42 8.31
C ALA A 22 2.11 12.14 8.03
N GLY A 23 1.79 11.26 7.08
CA GLY A 23 0.42 10.88 6.71
C GLY A 23 -0.26 11.83 5.73
N VAL A 24 0.50 12.70 5.06
CA VAL A 24 -0.05 13.61 4.03
C VAL A 24 -0.38 12.81 2.77
N ASP A 25 -1.57 13.03 2.21
CA ASP A 25 -2.02 12.36 0.99
C ASP A 25 -1.09 12.62 -0.20
N ILE A 26 -0.86 11.58 -1.00
CA ILE A 26 0.07 11.61 -2.13
C ILE A 26 -0.36 12.61 -3.22
N ASN A 27 -1.65 12.89 -3.37
CA ASN A 27 -2.13 13.90 -4.32
C ASN A 27 -1.82 15.31 -3.83
N THR A 28 -1.84 15.51 -2.51
CA THR A 28 -1.44 16.79 -1.89
C THR A 28 0.05 17.04 -2.10
N ILE A 29 0.88 16.02 -1.88
CA ILE A 29 2.33 16.11 -2.09
C ILE A 29 2.65 16.36 -3.58
N ARG A 30 1.95 15.67 -4.49
CA ARG A 30 2.06 15.89 -5.94
C ARG A 30 1.75 17.34 -6.32
N ALA A 31 0.64 17.89 -5.80
CA ALA A 31 0.22 19.26 -6.05
C ALA A 31 1.24 20.28 -5.52
N TRP A 32 1.76 20.07 -4.31
CA TRP A 32 2.80 20.90 -3.69
C TRP A 32 4.12 20.89 -4.47
N LEU A 33 4.48 19.75 -5.06
CA LEU A 33 5.69 19.61 -5.85
C LEU A 33 5.51 20.03 -7.32
N GLY A 34 4.28 20.32 -7.76
CA GLY A 34 3.99 20.69 -9.14
C GLY A 34 4.25 19.57 -10.15
N HIS A 35 4.16 18.31 -9.73
CA HIS A 35 4.37 17.17 -10.64
C HIS A 35 3.16 17.00 -11.57
N VAL A 36 3.38 17.17 -12.87
CA VAL A 36 2.38 16.91 -13.92
C VAL A 36 1.94 15.45 -13.92
N SER A 37 2.84 14.51 -13.57
CA SER A 37 2.53 13.07 -13.51
C SER A 37 2.54 12.53 -12.07
N ILE A 38 1.56 11.67 -11.76
CA ILE A 38 1.49 10.96 -10.48
C ILE A 38 2.57 9.89 -10.35
N THR A 39 3.09 9.39 -11.48
CA THR A 39 4.11 8.33 -11.56
C THR A 39 5.41 8.72 -10.86
N THR A 40 5.80 9.99 -10.94
CA THR A 40 7.02 10.53 -10.30
C THR A 40 6.87 10.69 -8.78
N THR A 41 5.63 10.66 -8.27
CA THR A 41 5.32 10.78 -6.84
C THR A 41 5.07 9.40 -6.22
N ASN A 42 4.61 8.43 -7.03
CA ASN A 42 4.39 7.05 -6.62
C ASN A 42 5.65 6.37 -6.08
N ILE A 43 6.84 6.80 -6.53
CA ILE A 43 8.14 6.34 -6.00
C ILE A 43 8.27 6.56 -4.49
N TYR A 44 7.59 7.55 -3.91
CA TYR A 44 7.66 7.80 -2.47
C TYR A 44 6.76 6.86 -1.68
N ALA A 45 5.59 6.49 -2.24
CA ALA A 45 4.67 5.52 -1.63
C ALA A 45 5.26 4.11 -1.58
N GLU A 46 6.04 3.74 -2.58
CA GLU A 46 6.68 2.42 -2.60
C GLU A 46 7.77 2.27 -1.53
N VAL A 47 8.43 3.38 -1.17
CA VAL A 47 9.52 3.43 -0.18
C VAL A 47 9.00 3.38 1.26
N ASP A 48 7.73 3.74 1.50
CA ASP A 48 7.19 3.76 2.85
C ASP A 48 6.62 2.39 3.28
N LEU A 49 7.46 1.61 3.95
CA LEU A 49 7.09 0.32 4.55
C LEU A 49 5.96 0.48 5.57
N GLU A 50 5.91 1.60 6.30
CA GLU A 50 4.90 1.85 7.33
C GLU A 50 3.49 1.93 6.73
N MET A 51 3.32 2.66 5.63
CA MET A 51 2.05 2.70 4.89
C MET A 51 1.64 1.33 4.32
N LYS A 52 2.60 0.53 3.84
CA LYS A 52 2.35 -0.88 3.43
C LYS A 52 1.90 -1.73 4.61
N THR A 53 2.54 -1.62 5.77
CA THR A 53 2.12 -2.38 6.97
C THR A 53 0.73 -1.96 7.45
N LYS A 54 0.39 -0.67 7.37
CA LYS A 54 -0.94 -0.17 7.74
C LYS A 54 -2.03 -0.64 6.76
N ALA A 55 -1.72 -0.67 5.47
CA ALA A 55 -2.62 -1.23 4.46
C ALA A 55 -2.83 -2.73 4.65
N LEU A 56 -1.78 -3.50 4.96
CA LEU A 56 -1.89 -4.92 5.29
C LEU A 56 -2.73 -5.14 6.56
N ALA A 57 -2.50 -4.35 7.61
CA ALA A 57 -3.29 -4.40 8.83
C ALA A 57 -4.77 -4.05 8.60
N SER A 58 -5.05 -3.15 7.65
CA SER A 58 -6.43 -2.79 7.27
C SER A 58 -7.12 -3.90 6.46
N CYS A 59 -6.35 -4.80 5.85
CA CYS A 59 -6.80 -5.88 4.99
C CYS A 59 -6.63 -7.26 5.64
N GLU A 60 -6.43 -7.35 6.97
CA GLU A 60 -6.59 -8.64 7.67
C GLU A 60 -8.05 -9.09 7.49
N ILE A 61 -8.27 -9.90 6.47
CA ILE A 61 -9.48 -10.67 6.29
C ILE A 61 -9.49 -11.61 7.48
N GLN A 62 -10.35 -11.32 8.46
CA GLN A 62 -10.68 -12.28 9.50
C GLN A 62 -11.35 -13.46 8.80
N ASP A 63 -10.57 -14.48 8.47
CA ASP A 63 -11.07 -15.81 8.17
C ASP A 63 -11.47 -16.46 9.51
N ASP A 64 -12.49 -15.88 10.14
CA ASP A 64 -12.96 -16.25 11.48
C ASP A 64 -13.77 -17.55 11.46
N LYS A 65 -14.17 -17.99 10.26
CA LYS A 65 -15.01 -19.16 10.10
C LYS A 65 -14.11 -20.39 9.99
N PRO A 66 -14.27 -21.41 10.84
CA PRO A 66 -13.68 -22.69 10.56
C PRO A 66 -14.20 -23.13 9.19
N HIS A 67 -13.30 -23.27 8.21
CA HIS A 67 -13.62 -23.86 6.92
C HIS A 67 -14.23 -25.24 7.19
N GLN A 68 -15.55 -25.36 7.05
CA GLN A 68 -16.21 -26.65 7.05
C GLN A 68 -15.59 -27.45 5.89
N PRO A 69 -15.14 -28.69 6.11
CA PRO A 69 -14.62 -29.52 5.03
C PRO A 69 -15.68 -29.59 3.93
N TRP A 70 -15.31 -29.32 2.67
CA TRP A 70 -16.23 -29.30 1.53
C TRP A 70 -17.05 -30.60 1.37
N ARG A 71 -16.63 -31.70 2.02
CA ARG A 71 -17.32 -32.98 2.10
C ARG A 71 -18.57 -32.98 2.99
N ASP A 72 -18.67 -32.05 3.94
CA ASP A 72 -19.82 -31.91 4.84
C ASP A 72 -20.88 -30.96 4.28
N ASP A 73 -20.60 -30.29 3.15
CA ASP A 73 -21.59 -29.48 2.45
C ASP A 73 -22.55 -30.40 1.68
N LYS A 74 -23.71 -30.65 2.30
CA LYS A 74 -24.79 -31.46 1.73
C LYS A 74 -25.24 -30.96 0.36
N GLY A 75 -25.30 -29.65 0.16
CA GLY A 75 -25.75 -29.06 -1.11
C GLY A 75 -24.71 -29.28 -2.22
N LEU A 76 -23.43 -29.19 -1.86
CA LEU A 76 -22.32 -29.43 -2.79
C LEU A 76 -22.21 -30.91 -3.17
N MET A 77 -22.42 -31.81 -2.21
CA MET A 77 -22.45 -33.26 -2.47
C MET A 77 -23.68 -33.67 -3.29
N GLU A 78 -24.86 -33.09 -3.04
CA GLU A 78 -26.04 -33.27 -3.91
C GLU A 78 -25.75 -32.80 -5.34
N PHE A 79 -25.15 -31.63 -5.51
CA PHE A 79 -24.78 -31.10 -6.83
C PHE A 79 -23.81 -32.02 -7.57
N LEU A 80 -22.74 -32.49 -6.92
CA LEU A 80 -21.77 -33.41 -7.52
C LEU A 80 -22.34 -34.79 -7.83
N SER A 81 -23.35 -35.24 -7.07
CA SER A 81 -24.01 -36.52 -7.31
C SER A 81 -25.00 -36.50 -8.49
N ASN A 82 -25.39 -35.30 -8.94
CA ASN A 82 -26.40 -35.08 -9.98
C ASN A 82 -25.79 -34.67 -11.33
N LEU A 83 -24.50 -34.93 -11.51
CA LEU A 83 -23.68 -34.64 -12.69
C LEU A 83 -23.24 -35.96 -13.35
#